data_AF-A0A1W5YYY9-F1
#
_entry.id   AF-A0A1W5YYY9-F1
#
_cell.length_a   1.000
_cell.length_b   1.000
_cell.length_c   1.000
_cell.angle_alpha   90.00
_cell.angle_beta   90.00
_cell.angle_gamma   90.00
#
_symmetry.space_group_name_H-M   'P 1'
#
loop_
_entity.id
_entity.type
_entity.pdbx_description
1 polymer ?
#
loop_
_entity_poly.entity_id
_entity_poly.type
_entity_poly.pdbx_seq_one_letter_code
_entity_poly.pdbx_strand_id
1 'polypeptide(L)'
;MLCVRCRTGTAVTDDGLCASCPGARTPLRGRPEPVATGPGGWGVGTWPRSPVGLSRAVTVLLGAVIVTDLVAIGGGLHLRSLWQGLAEQGDPAVHGSRGVTAERLLSAAQTGQLVVFVATAVVFIVWFHRTRRNAEVFDPGAQRMGPGWSVGGWFVPFANLWYPYRVAAGIWEGSAVPGPEGGRPSVSRTPLRLWWAVWIVSTFLNSFTARMEESAETPEQTVEGLGLVVAAYAFEIVSAVLAIVFVRALTRMQVGRAELRASRTGSEQLTAP
;
A
#
# COMPACT_ATOMS: atom_id res chain seq x y z
N MET A 1 -21.58 -30.03 20.35
CA MET A 1 -21.24 -29.78 21.77
C MET A 1 -20.04 -28.84 21.83
N LEU A 2 -19.94 -27.99 22.85
CA LEU A 2 -18.78 -27.13 23.06
C LEU A 2 -17.58 -27.96 23.54
N CYS A 3 -16.37 -27.49 23.22
CA CYS A 3 -15.13 -28.10 23.63
C CYS A 3 -15.07 -28.25 25.14
N VAL A 4 -14.80 -29.46 25.63
CA VAL A 4 -14.75 -29.75 27.08
C VAL A 4 -13.63 -28.99 27.79
N ARG A 5 -12.60 -28.54 27.07
CA ARG A 5 -11.42 -27.89 27.63
C ARG A 5 -11.52 -26.37 27.64
N CYS A 6 -11.73 -25.75 26.48
CA CYS A 6 -11.76 -24.29 26.37
C CYS A 6 -13.17 -23.69 26.44
N ARG A 7 -14.22 -24.53 26.36
CA ARG A 7 -15.65 -24.14 26.35
C ARG A 7 -16.06 -23.04 25.37
N THR A 8 -15.22 -22.73 24.39
CA THR A 8 -15.40 -21.65 23.42
C THR A 8 -15.54 -22.15 21.98
N GLY A 9 -14.75 -23.16 21.58
CA GLY A 9 -14.85 -23.78 20.25
C GLY A 9 -15.81 -24.96 20.20
N THR A 10 -16.33 -25.31 19.02
CA THR A 10 -17.10 -26.54 18.79
C THR A 10 -16.20 -27.77 18.84
N ALA A 11 -16.61 -28.81 19.56
CA ALA A 11 -15.88 -30.07 19.62
C ALA A 11 -15.88 -30.79 18.26
N VAL A 12 -14.70 -31.12 17.75
CA VAL A 12 -14.49 -31.79 16.44
C VAL A 12 -13.76 -33.14 16.56
N THR A 13 -13.20 -33.46 17.73
CA THR A 13 -12.58 -34.76 18.04
C THR A 13 -13.49 -35.64 18.91
N ASP A 14 -13.18 -36.93 19.00
CA ASP A 14 -13.88 -37.89 19.88
C ASP A 14 -13.69 -37.54 21.36
N ASP A 15 -12.54 -36.99 21.72
CA ASP A 15 -12.24 -36.50 23.08
C ASP A 15 -12.99 -35.21 23.45
N GLY A 16 -13.91 -34.74 22.60
CA GLY A 16 -14.68 -33.53 22.84
C GLY A 16 -13.85 -32.24 22.74
N LEU A 17 -12.71 -32.25 22.05
CA LEU A 17 -11.83 -31.09 21.90
C LEU A 17 -12.12 -30.32 20.60
N CYS A 18 -11.92 -29.00 20.60
CA CYS A 18 -11.89 -28.21 19.37
C CYS A 18 -10.50 -28.28 18.72
N ALA A 19 -10.43 -28.01 17.41
CA ALA A 19 -9.18 -28.06 16.64
C ALA A 19 -8.07 -27.12 17.14
N SER A 20 -8.44 -26.04 17.84
CA SER A 20 -7.48 -25.08 18.39
C SER A 20 -6.88 -25.49 19.74
N CYS A 21 -7.35 -26.58 20.36
CA CYS A 21 -6.84 -27.03 21.65
C CYS A 21 -5.60 -27.94 21.48
N PRO A 22 -4.55 -27.77 22.31
CA PRO A 22 -3.39 -28.67 22.32
C PRO A 22 -3.81 -30.12 22.56
N GLY A 23 -3.36 -31.03 21.69
CA GLY A 23 -3.68 -32.46 21.77
C GLY A 23 -4.87 -32.92 20.91
N ALA A 24 -5.54 -32.03 20.18
CA ALA A 24 -6.55 -32.44 19.21
C ALA A 24 -5.93 -33.33 18.11
N ARG A 25 -6.32 -34.61 18.04
CA ARG A 25 -5.97 -35.50 16.92
C ARG A 25 -6.84 -35.20 15.70
N THR A 26 -6.40 -35.69 14.54
CA THR A 26 -7.00 -35.51 13.21
C THR A 26 -8.53 -35.49 13.25
N PRO A 27 -9.21 -34.51 12.61
CA PRO A 27 -10.67 -34.48 12.57
C PRO A 27 -11.25 -35.76 11.96
N LEU A 28 -12.37 -36.24 12.50
CA LEU A 28 -13.12 -37.39 11.97
C LEU A 28 -13.50 -37.17 10.50
N ARG A 29 -13.38 -38.21 9.66
CA ARG A 29 -13.95 -38.19 8.30
C ARG A 29 -15.44 -37.86 8.36
N GLY A 30 -15.86 -36.80 7.67
CA GLY A 30 -17.27 -36.39 7.55
C GLY A 30 -17.74 -35.29 8.51
N ARG A 31 -16.90 -34.79 9.44
CA ARG A 31 -17.20 -33.52 10.11
C ARG A 31 -16.67 -32.34 9.30
N PRO A 32 -17.39 -31.20 9.24
CA PRO A 32 -16.87 -29.99 8.59
C PRO A 32 -15.53 -29.62 9.21
N GLU A 33 -14.52 -29.37 8.36
CA GLU A 33 -13.28 -28.77 8.85
C GLU A 33 -13.59 -27.46 9.59
N PRO A 34 -12.90 -27.17 10.70
CA PRO A 34 -13.06 -25.88 11.36
C PRO A 34 -12.77 -24.78 10.35
N VAL A 35 -13.72 -23.86 10.15
CA VAL A 35 -13.51 -22.68 9.31
C VAL A 35 -12.27 -21.98 9.86
N ALA A 36 -11.24 -21.83 9.02
CA ALA A 36 -10.04 -21.13 9.42
C ALA A 36 -10.41 -19.71 9.91
N THR A 37 -10.06 -19.40 11.14
CA THR A 37 -10.29 -18.08 11.72
C THR A 37 -9.00 -17.29 11.71
N GLY A 38 -9.05 -16.06 11.20
CA GLY A 38 -7.94 -15.13 11.31
C GLY A 38 -7.74 -14.64 12.75
N PRO A 39 -6.72 -13.79 12.99
CA PRO A 39 -6.41 -13.26 14.32
C PRO A 39 -7.62 -12.57 14.95
N GLY A 40 -8.04 -13.01 16.14
CA GLY A 40 -9.20 -12.42 16.83
C GLY A 40 -10.57 -12.99 16.42
N GLY A 41 -10.61 -14.12 15.71
CA GLY A 41 -11.86 -14.85 15.43
C GLY A 41 -12.61 -14.38 14.18
N TRP A 42 -12.05 -13.46 13.39
CA TRP A 42 -12.66 -13.03 12.13
C TRP A 42 -12.60 -14.14 11.09
N GLY A 43 -13.71 -14.43 10.42
CA GLY A 43 -13.74 -15.42 9.35
C GLY A 43 -12.78 -15.05 8.22
N VAL A 44 -12.06 -16.03 7.68
CA VAL A 44 -11.33 -15.90 6.42
C VAL A 44 -12.22 -16.32 5.26
N GLY A 45 -11.99 -15.74 4.08
CA GLY A 45 -12.70 -16.19 2.87
C GLY A 45 -12.25 -17.60 2.48
N THR A 46 -13.10 -18.35 1.80
CA THR A 46 -12.74 -19.66 1.24
C THR A 46 -11.99 -19.54 -0.09
N TRP A 47 -12.17 -18.42 -0.80
CA TRP A 47 -11.56 -18.16 -2.11
C TRP A 47 -11.08 -16.71 -2.26
N PRO A 48 -9.92 -16.44 -2.89
CA PRO A 48 -9.45 -15.08 -3.15
C PRO A 48 -10.34 -14.33 -4.16
N ARG A 49 -10.48 -13.02 -3.99
CA ARG A 49 -11.16 -12.12 -4.95
C ARG A 49 -10.14 -11.50 -5.90
N SER A 50 -10.47 -11.36 -7.18
CA SER A 50 -9.55 -10.78 -8.17
C SER A 50 -9.08 -9.36 -7.75
N PRO A 51 -7.76 -9.12 -7.60
CA PRO A 51 -7.20 -7.80 -7.33
C PRO A 51 -6.86 -7.02 -8.61
N VAL A 52 -7.04 -7.61 -9.80
CA VAL A 52 -6.49 -7.09 -11.08
C VAL A 52 -7.10 -5.75 -11.48
N GLY A 53 -8.44 -5.62 -11.43
CA GLY A 53 -9.11 -4.37 -11.81
C GLY A 53 -8.68 -3.18 -10.95
N LEU A 54 -8.61 -3.39 -9.63
CA LEU A 54 -8.14 -2.37 -8.69
C LEU A 54 -6.66 -2.06 -8.88
N SER A 55 -5.81 -3.07 -9.13
CA SER A 55 -4.39 -2.87 -9.41
C SER A 55 -4.16 -2.00 -10.66
N ARG A 56 -4.95 -2.21 -11.72
CA ARG A 56 -4.93 -1.37 -12.92
C ARG A 56 -5.36 0.07 -12.61
N ALA A 57 -6.45 0.24 -11.86
CA ALA A 57 -6.92 1.57 -11.44
C ALA A 57 -5.87 2.32 -10.60
N VAL A 58 -5.27 1.66 -9.60
CA VAL A 58 -4.15 2.21 -8.81
C VAL A 58 -2.97 2.59 -9.70
N THR A 59 -2.61 1.75 -10.66
CA THR A 59 -1.48 2.03 -11.57
C THR A 59 -1.76 3.25 -12.45
N VAL A 60 -2.97 3.40 -12.99
CA VAL A 60 -3.37 4.57 -13.78
C VAL A 60 -3.36 5.84 -12.93
N LEU A 61 -3.91 5.77 -11.72
CA LEU A 61 -3.94 6.87 -10.77
C LEU A 61 -2.54 7.31 -10.34
N LEU A 62 -1.64 6.37 -10.04
CA LEU A 62 -0.22 6.68 -9.78
C LEU A 62 0.48 7.29 -11.02
N GLY A 63 0.09 6.87 -12.22
CA GLY A 63 0.55 7.52 -13.46
C GLY A 63 0.07 8.96 -13.56
N ALA A 64 -1.17 9.24 -13.17
CA ALA A 64 -1.69 10.60 -13.10
C ALA A 64 -0.97 11.45 -12.04
N VAL A 65 -0.61 10.89 -10.88
CA VAL A 65 0.24 11.56 -9.88
C VAL A 65 1.58 11.97 -10.50
N ILE A 66 2.26 11.06 -11.20
CA ILE A 66 3.54 11.37 -11.87
C ILE A 66 3.36 12.53 -12.87
N VAL A 67 2.27 12.55 -13.63
CA VAL A 67 1.99 13.65 -14.57
C VAL A 67 1.77 14.98 -13.84
N THR A 68 1.01 14.99 -12.75
CA THR A 68 0.81 16.21 -11.96
C THR A 68 2.10 16.71 -11.32
N ASP A 69 2.96 15.81 -10.84
CA ASP A 69 4.25 16.15 -10.24
C ASP A 69 5.21 16.75 -11.29
N LEU A 70 5.21 16.22 -12.52
CA LEU A 70 5.99 16.78 -13.63
C LEU A 70 5.53 18.19 -14.01
N VAL A 71 4.22 18.44 -14.02
CA VAL A 71 3.66 19.78 -14.24
C VAL A 71 4.07 20.72 -13.10
N ALA A 72 4.01 20.26 -11.85
CA ALA A 72 4.41 21.03 -10.68
C ALA A 72 5.91 21.36 -10.69
N ILE A 73 6.77 20.43 -11.11
CA ILE A 73 8.21 20.67 -11.31
C ILE A 73 8.42 21.77 -12.35
N GLY A 74 7.74 21.69 -13.51
CA GLY A 74 7.85 22.71 -14.55
C GLY A 74 7.40 24.09 -14.08
N GLY A 75 6.26 24.16 -13.40
CA GLY A 75 5.72 25.39 -12.81
C GLY A 75 6.64 25.96 -11.72
N GLY A 76 7.14 25.11 -10.83
CA GLY A 76 8.06 25.48 -9.76
C GLY A 76 9.40 26.00 -10.28
N LEU A 77 9.98 25.36 -11.30
CA LEU A 77 11.21 25.84 -11.94
C LEU A 77 11.00 27.20 -12.62
N HIS A 78 9.84 27.42 -13.25
CA HIS A 78 9.52 28.71 -13.86
C HIS A 78 9.31 29.81 -12.81
N LEU A 79 8.57 29.52 -11.73
CA LEU A 79 8.38 30.48 -10.64
C LEU A 79 9.71 30.79 -9.95
N ARG A 80 10.56 29.77 -9.75
CA ARG A 80 11.91 29.92 -9.20
C ARG A 80 12.77 30.83 -10.05
N SER A 81 12.73 30.72 -11.39
CA SER A 81 13.53 31.59 -12.25
C SER A 81 13.09 33.06 -12.21
N LEU A 82 11.81 33.34 -11.99
CA LEU A 82 11.29 34.69 -11.78
C LEU A 82 11.79 35.28 -10.44
N TRP A 83 11.72 34.49 -9.35
CA TRP A 83 12.27 34.90 -8.06
C TRP A 83 13.79 35.10 -8.08
N GLN A 84 14.52 34.27 -8.85
CA GLN A 84 15.96 34.47 -9.07
C GLN A 84 16.25 35.78 -9.81
N GLY A 85 15.46 36.12 -10.83
CA GLY A 85 15.59 37.40 -11.54
C GLY A 85 15.37 38.59 -10.61
N LEU A 86 14.40 38.51 -9.70
CA LEU A 86 14.19 39.54 -8.68
C LEU A 86 15.40 39.64 -7.72
N ALA A 87 15.88 38.52 -7.20
CA ALA A 87 16.98 38.49 -6.22
C ALA A 87 18.32 38.98 -6.81
N GLU A 88 18.66 38.55 -8.02
CA GLU A 88 19.97 38.83 -8.63
C GLU A 88 19.99 40.17 -9.39
N GLN A 89 18.87 40.55 -10.02
CA GLN A 89 18.82 41.66 -10.99
C GLN A 89 17.82 42.74 -10.60
N GLY A 90 17.02 42.54 -9.54
CA GLY A 90 15.93 43.43 -9.18
C GLY A 90 14.77 43.44 -10.19
N ASP A 91 14.63 42.41 -11.03
CA ASP A 91 13.57 42.33 -12.03
C ASP A 91 12.19 42.12 -11.36
N PRO A 92 11.26 43.08 -11.46
CA PRO A 92 9.94 42.96 -10.83
C PRO A 92 8.97 42.05 -11.61
N ALA A 93 9.43 41.33 -12.65
CA ALA A 93 8.58 40.45 -13.47
C ALA A 93 7.77 39.42 -12.66
N VAL A 94 8.26 38.99 -11.49
CA VAL A 94 7.55 38.11 -10.56
C VAL A 94 6.30 38.79 -9.96
N HIS A 95 6.31 40.10 -9.79
CA HIS A 95 5.12 40.87 -9.34
C HIS A 95 4.19 41.26 -10.49
N GLY A 96 4.60 41.01 -11.74
CA GLY A 96 3.81 41.28 -12.92
C GLY A 96 2.87 40.14 -13.32
N SER A 97 2.29 40.24 -14.51
CA SER A 97 1.39 39.21 -15.07
C SER A 97 2.05 37.83 -15.21
N ARG A 98 3.38 37.78 -15.39
CA ARG A 98 4.15 36.53 -15.49
C ARG A 98 4.11 35.75 -14.19
N GLY A 99 4.45 36.36 -13.06
CA GLY A 99 4.39 35.69 -11.76
C GLY A 99 2.97 35.32 -11.34
N VAL A 100 1.99 36.22 -11.54
CA VAL A 100 0.57 35.90 -11.29
C VAL A 100 0.10 34.69 -12.10
N THR A 101 0.54 34.58 -13.37
CA THR A 101 0.19 33.42 -14.20
C THR A 101 0.89 32.15 -13.72
N ALA A 102 2.17 32.23 -13.36
CA ALA A 102 2.94 31.11 -12.83
C ALA A 102 2.34 30.58 -11.52
N GLU A 103 2.00 31.46 -10.58
CA GLU A 103 1.34 31.12 -9.32
C GLU A 103 -0.02 30.46 -9.57
N ARG A 104 -0.86 31.02 -10.44
CA ARG A 104 -2.17 30.42 -10.77
C ARG A 104 -2.03 29.02 -11.35
N LEU A 105 -1.06 28.80 -12.25
CA LEU A 105 -0.79 27.49 -12.82
C LEU A 105 -0.34 26.50 -11.75
N LEU A 106 0.55 26.93 -10.84
CA LEU A 106 1.03 26.10 -9.75
C LEU A 106 -0.09 25.75 -8.75
N SER A 107 -0.92 26.72 -8.34
CA SER A 107 -2.08 26.48 -7.48
C SER A 107 -3.10 25.53 -8.13
N ALA A 108 -3.33 25.67 -9.43
CA ALA A 108 -4.20 24.75 -10.18
C ALA A 108 -3.61 23.34 -10.24
N ALA A 109 -2.30 23.21 -10.46
CA ALA A 109 -1.59 21.93 -10.44
C ALA A 109 -1.66 21.26 -9.06
N GLN A 110 -1.41 22.01 -7.98
CA GLN A 110 -1.53 21.53 -6.59
C GLN A 110 -2.95 21.07 -6.26
N THR A 111 -3.97 21.83 -6.67
CA THR A 111 -5.37 21.45 -6.48
C THR A 111 -5.70 20.15 -7.24
N GLY A 112 -5.25 20.04 -8.49
CA GLY A 112 -5.40 18.83 -9.30
C GLY A 112 -4.69 17.62 -8.67
N GLN A 113 -3.45 17.82 -8.21
CA GLN A 113 -2.67 16.80 -7.52
C GLN A 113 -3.39 16.32 -6.25
N LEU A 114 -3.96 17.21 -5.43
CA LEU A 114 -4.72 16.82 -4.24
C LEU A 114 -5.90 15.90 -4.59
N VAL A 115 -6.67 16.23 -5.63
CA VAL A 115 -7.79 15.40 -6.08
C VAL A 115 -7.32 14.02 -6.53
N VAL A 116 -6.26 13.98 -7.36
CA VAL A 116 -5.67 12.73 -7.86
C VAL A 116 -5.09 11.92 -6.70
N PHE A 117 -4.44 12.56 -5.73
CA PHE A 117 -3.87 11.93 -4.54
C PHE A 117 -4.98 11.28 -3.69
N VAL A 118 -6.07 12.00 -3.40
CA VAL A 118 -7.19 11.46 -2.62
C VAL A 118 -7.83 10.26 -3.34
N ALA A 119 -8.06 10.37 -4.66
CA ALA A 119 -8.56 9.26 -5.45
C ALA A 119 -7.61 8.05 -5.41
N THR A 120 -6.30 8.30 -5.57
CA THR A 120 -5.25 7.29 -5.48
C THR A 120 -5.26 6.60 -4.12
N ALA A 121 -5.30 7.37 -3.03
CA ALA A 121 -5.29 6.86 -1.66
C ALA A 121 -6.50 5.94 -1.40
N VAL A 122 -7.71 6.37 -1.80
CA VAL A 122 -8.92 5.57 -1.62
C VAL A 122 -8.82 4.24 -2.39
N VAL A 123 -8.50 4.30 -3.68
CA VAL A 123 -8.43 3.09 -4.51
C VAL A 123 -7.27 2.18 -4.08
N PHE A 124 -6.14 2.75 -3.67
CA PHE A 124 -4.99 2.03 -3.11
C PHE A 124 -5.37 1.30 -1.83
N ILE A 125 -6.04 1.96 -0.88
CA ILE A 125 -6.48 1.34 0.37
C ILE A 125 -7.49 0.22 0.11
N VAL A 126 -8.43 0.41 -0.83
CA VAL A 126 -9.38 -0.64 -1.23
C VAL A 126 -8.67 -1.84 -1.86
N TRP A 127 -7.71 -1.60 -2.75
CA TRP A 127 -6.84 -2.64 -3.31
C TRP A 127 -6.04 -3.36 -2.23
N PHE A 128 -5.43 -2.62 -1.31
CA PHE A 128 -4.58 -3.10 -0.23
C PHE A 128 -5.36 -3.95 0.77
N HIS A 129 -6.56 -3.52 1.14
CA HIS A 129 -7.47 -4.30 1.96
C HIS A 129 -7.86 -5.62 1.27
N ARG A 130 -8.16 -5.57 -0.03
CA ARG A 130 -8.52 -6.77 -0.81
C ARG A 130 -7.36 -7.76 -0.88
N THR A 131 -6.14 -7.31 -1.21
CA THR A 131 -4.97 -8.19 -1.29
C THR A 131 -4.62 -8.77 0.08
N ARG A 132 -4.81 -8.02 1.17
CA ARG A 132 -4.71 -8.58 2.53
C ARG A 132 -5.70 -9.70 2.77
N ARG A 133 -6.98 -9.50 2.46
CA ARG A 133 -8.02 -10.53 2.66
C ARG A 133 -7.73 -11.78 1.83
N ASN A 134 -7.22 -11.62 0.61
CA ASN A 134 -6.80 -12.75 -0.20
C ASN A 134 -5.58 -13.48 0.39
N ALA A 135 -4.61 -12.76 0.94
CA ALA A 135 -3.47 -13.38 1.61
C ALA A 135 -3.91 -14.25 2.80
N GLU A 136 -4.94 -13.85 3.55
CA GLU A 136 -5.54 -14.69 4.61
C GLU A 136 -6.19 -15.97 4.07
N VAL A 137 -6.61 -16.02 2.81
CA VAL A 137 -7.10 -17.25 2.15
C VAL A 137 -5.93 -18.20 1.85
N PHE A 138 -4.78 -17.65 1.49
CA PHE A 138 -3.57 -18.41 1.17
C PHE A 138 -2.82 -18.88 2.41
N ASP A 139 -2.76 -18.04 3.43
CA ASP A 139 -2.14 -18.28 4.72
C ASP A 139 -2.93 -17.51 5.80
N PRO A 140 -3.82 -18.19 6.56
CA PRO A 140 -4.60 -17.57 7.64
C PRO A 140 -3.75 -16.89 8.72
N GLY A 141 -2.48 -17.29 8.86
CA GLY A 141 -1.53 -16.74 9.83
C GLY A 141 -0.68 -15.57 9.30
N ALA A 142 -0.85 -15.17 8.03
CA ALA A 142 -0.04 -14.13 7.40
C ALA A 142 -0.17 -12.74 8.05
N GLN A 143 -1.26 -12.50 8.79
CA GLN A 143 -1.54 -11.25 9.46
C GLN A 143 -1.62 -11.48 10.96
N ARG A 144 -1.17 -10.52 11.78
CA ARG A 144 -1.18 -10.62 13.26
C ARG A 144 -2.38 -9.93 13.91
N MET A 145 -3.08 -9.09 13.16
CA MET A 145 -4.17 -8.25 13.66
C MET A 145 -5.31 -8.25 12.65
N GLY A 146 -6.51 -7.86 13.11
CA GLY A 146 -7.74 -7.94 12.34
C GLY A 146 -7.78 -7.05 11.07
N PRO A 147 -8.75 -7.31 10.16
CA PRO A 147 -8.84 -6.68 8.85
C PRO A 147 -8.97 -5.17 8.83
N GLY A 148 -9.63 -4.57 9.82
CA GLY A 148 -9.80 -3.12 9.90
C GLY A 148 -8.47 -2.35 9.92
N TRP A 149 -7.40 -2.96 10.43
CA TRP A 149 -6.10 -2.31 10.53
C TRP A 149 -5.38 -2.11 9.18
N SER A 150 -5.80 -2.79 8.12
CA SER A 150 -5.34 -2.48 6.75
C SER A 150 -5.89 -1.18 6.17
N VAL A 151 -6.94 -0.65 6.81
CA VAL A 151 -7.54 0.65 6.47
C VAL A 151 -7.13 1.67 7.53
N GLY A 152 -7.46 1.40 8.80
CA GLY A 152 -7.21 2.32 9.91
C GLY A 152 -5.73 2.65 10.14
N GLY A 153 -4.83 1.73 9.80
CA GLY A 153 -3.38 1.96 9.92
C GLY A 153 -2.87 3.17 9.13
N TRP A 154 -3.55 3.55 8.04
CA TRP A 154 -3.18 4.71 7.21
C TRP A 154 -3.57 6.06 7.82
N PHE A 155 -4.55 6.09 8.73
CA PHE A 155 -5.13 7.32 9.26
C PHE A 155 -4.63 7.68 10.66
N VAL A 156 -3.85 6.80 11.30
CA VAL A 156 -3.30 7.04 12.64
C VAL A 156 -1.86 7.54 12.50
N PRO A 157 -1.54 8.80 12.87
CA PRO A 157 -0.27 9.48 12.52
C PRO A 157 1.02 8.69 12.83
N PHE A 158 1.07 7.97 13.95
CA PHE A 158 2.24 7.14 14.30
C PHE A 158 2.16 5.71 13.74
N ALA A 159 0.96 5.15 13.63
CA ALA A 159 0.80 3.82 13.05
C ALA A 159 1.09 3.84 11.54
N ASN A 160 0.74 4.93 10.85
CA ASN A 160 0.92 5.11 9.41
C ASN A 160 2.37 4.90 8.94
N LEU A 161 3.34 5.16 9.82
CA LEU A 161 4.77 5.04 9.48
C LEU A 161 5.29 3.60 9.46
N TRP A 162 4.67 2.67 10.18
CA TRP A 162 5.20 1.30 10.34
C TRP A 162 4.15 0.20 10.16
N TYR A 163 2.90 0.51 10.45
CA TYR A 163 1.83 -0.46 10.47
C TYR A 163 1.42 -0.92 9.07
N PRO A 164 1.18 -0.02 8.08
CA PRO A 164 0.86 -0.46 6.74
C PRO A 164 2.01 -1.25 6.11
N TYR A 165 3.27 -0.92 6.41
CA TYR A 165 4.42 -1.76 6.02
C TYR A 165 4.34 -3.17 6.58
N ARG A 166 4.00 -3.33 7.87
CA ARG A 166 3.84 -4.67 8.47
C ARG A 166 2.71 -5.45 7.83
N VAL A 167 1.59 -4.79 7.53
CA VAL A 167 0.50 -5.43 6.78
C VAL A 167 1.03 -5.87 5.43
N ALA A 168 1.62 -4.96 4.65
CA ALA A 168 2.17 -5.21 3.31
C ALA A 168 3.18 -6.36 3.30
N ALA A 169 4.07 -6.43 4.29
CA ALA A 169 5.02 -7.52 4.46
C ALA A 169 4.30 -8.86 4.69
N GLY A 170 3.28 -8.89 5.55
CA GLY A 170 2.44 -10.07 5.74
C GLY A 170 1.68 -10.47 4.47
N ILE A 171 1.17 -9.51 3.69
CA ILE A 171 0.53 -9.80 2.39
C ILE A 171 1.57 -10.42 1.45
N TRP A 172 2.75 -9.82 1.35
CA TRP A 172 3.83 -10.27 0.47
C TRP A 172 4.26 -11.70 0.80
N GLU A 173 4.49 -12.00 2.08
CA GLU A 173 4.83 -13.33 2.58
C GLU A 173 3.72 -14.35 2.32
N GLY A 174 2.47 -14.04 2.67
CA GLY A 174 1.33 -14.95 2.45
C GLY A 174 0.99 -15.17 0.98
N SER A 175 1.40 -14.24 0.10
CA SER A 175 1.22 -14.35 -1.36
C SER A 175 2.32 -15.16 -2.05
N ALA A 176 3.44 -15.40 -1.38
CA ALA A 176 4.55 -16.11 -1.97
C ALA A 176 4.22 -17.61 -2.15
N VAL A 177 4.75 -18.21 -3.22
CA VAL A 177 4.58 -19.64 -3.49
C VAL A 177 5.57 -20.43 -2.64
N PRO A 178 5.13 -21.34 -1.75
CA PRO A 178 6.02 -22.18 -0.95
C PRO A 178 6.96 -23.00 -1.82
N GLY A 179 8.18 -23.22 -1.34
CA GLY A 179 9.14 -24.09 -2.03
C GLY A 179 8.66 -25.54 -2.09
N PRO A 180 9.26 -26.38 -2.96
CA PRO A 180 8.90 -27.80 -3.12
C PRO A 180 8.90 -28.60 -1.81
N GLU A 181 9.75 -28.22 -0.85
CA GLU A 181 9.90 -28.88 0.46
C GLU A 181 8.98 -28.32 1.55
N GLY A 182 8.00 -27.47 1.20
CA GLY A 182 7.11 -26.82 2.19
C GLY A 182 7.78 -25.72 3.02
N GLY A 183 9.04 -25.37 2.72
CA GLY A 183 9.76 -24.26 3.35
C GLY A 183 9.18 -22.89 3.01
N ARG A 184 9.37 -21.92 3.92
CA ARG A 184 8.98 -20.52 3.71
C ARG A 184 9.73 -19.96 2.49
N PRO A 185 9.03 -19.45 1.47
CA PRO A 185 9.69 -18.93 0.28
C PRO A 185 10.45 -17.64 0.57
N SER A 186 11.69 -17.56 0.11
CA SER A 186 12.54 -16.37 0.18
C SER A 186 12.26 -15.41 -0.99
N VAL A 187 11.04 -14.89 -1.09
CA VAL A 187 10.76 -13.85 -2.08
C VAL A 187 11.40 -12.54 -1.63
N SER A 188 12.26 -11.97 -2.47
CA SER A 188 12.88 -10.68 -2.20
C SER A 188 11.82 -9.62 -1.89
N ARG A 189 12.01 -8.93 -0.75
CA ARG A 189 11.14 -7.82 -0.33
C ARG A 189 11.63 -6.47 -0.86
N THR A 190 12.59 -6.46 -1.77
CA THR A 190 13.20 -5.24 -2.29
C THR A 190 12.17 -4.25 -2.83
N PRO A 191 11.17 -4.64 -3.66
CA PRO A 191 10.16 -3.69 -4.15
C PRO A 191 9.40 -2.99 -3.02
N LEU A 192 8.97 -3.75 -2.00
CA LEU A 192 8.28 -3.23 -0.83
C LEU A 192 9.17 -2.32 0.01
N ARG A 193 10.42 -2.74 0.30
CA ARG A 193 11.36 -1.97 1.12
C ARG A 193 11.73 -0.64 0.47
N LEU A 194 12.05 -0.65 -0.83
CA LEU A 194 12.42 0.55 -1.57
C LEU A 194 11.25 1.51 -1.66
N TRP A 195 10.07 1.05 -2.09
CA TRP A 195 8.88 1.88 -2.14
C TRP A 195 8.58 2.52 -0.78
N TRP A 196 8.56 1.71 0.29
CA TRP A 196 8.21 2.22 1.62
C TRP A 196 9.22 3.23 2.15
N ALA A 197 10.52 2.95 1.99
CA ALA A 197 11.57 3.87 2.43
C ALA A 197 11.49 5.21 1.69
N VAL A 198 11.33 5.17 0.36
CA VAL A 198 11.21 6.39 -0.46
C VAL A 198 9.92 7.14 -0.13
N TRP A 199 8.80 6.46 0.09
CA TRP A 199 7.53 7.08 0.47
C TRP A 199 7.59 7.78 1.83
N ILE A 200 8.29 7.20 2.81
CA ILE A 200 8.55 7.87 4.09
C ILE A 200 9.34 9.15 3.85
N VAL A 201 10.45 9.07 3.10
CA VAL A 201 11.30 10.23 2.82
C VAL A 201 10.51 11.33 2.10
N SER A 202 9.71 10.98 1.08
CA SER A 202 8.88 11.97 0.37
C SER A 202 7.86 12.63 1.29
N THR A 203 7.25 11.89 2.23
CA THR A 203 6.29 12.46 3.20
C THR A 203 6.95 13.48 4.14
N PHE A 204 8.17 13.18 4.60
CA PHE A 204 8.95 14.12 5.42
C PHE A 204 9.42 15.32 4.62
N LEU A 205 9.87 15.13 3.38
CA LEU A 205 10.27 16.22 2.48
C LEU A 205 9.09 17.18 2.22
N ASN A 206 7.91 16.66 1.87
CA ASN A 206 6.72 17.49 1.65
C ASN A 206 6.31 18.27 2.91
N SER A 207 6.41 17.65 4.09
CA SER A 207 6.13 18.34 5.37
C SER A 207 7.19 19.39 5.75
N PHE A 208 8.41 19.22 5.25
CA PHE A 208 9.52 20.14 5.49
C PHE A 208 9.45 21.34 4.54
N THR A 209 9.22 21.11 3.25
CA THR A 209 9.09 22.17 2.24
C THR A 209 7.91 23.09 2.54
N ALA A 210 6.76 22.54 2.95
CA ALA A 210 5.59 23.36 3.34
C ALA A 210 5.90 24.33 4.49
N ARG A 211 6.68 23.90 5.49
CA ARG A 211 7.10 24.77 6.60
C ARG A 211 8.11 25.82 6.18
N MET A 212 9.02 25.47 5.25
CA MET A 212 9.99 26.42 4.73
C MET A 212 9.31 27.52 3.91
N GLU A 213 8.35 27.16 3.06
CA GLU A 213 7.55 28.12 2.29
C GLU A 213 6.84 29.13 3.21
N GLU A 214 6.25 28.67 4.33
CA GLU A 214 5.60 29.56 5.32
C GLU A 214 6.58 30.53 6.01
N SER A 215 7.86 30.17 6.10
CA SER A 215 8.89 30.95 6.80
C SER A 215 9.75 31.85 5.90
N ALA A 216 9.55 31.80 4.58
CA ALA A 216 10.35 32.55 3.63
C ALA A 216 9.96 34.04 3.63
N GLU A 217 10.89 34.92 4.00
CA GLU A 217 10.68 36.37 4.07
C GLU A 217 11.44 37.12 2.98
N THR A 218 12.52 36.53 2.43
CA THR A 218 13.34 37.15 1.38
C THR A 218 13.23 36.44 0.03
N PRO A 219 13.52 37.13 -1.09
CA PRO A 219 13.58 36.52 -2.42
C PRO A 219 14.54 35.33 -2.48
N GLU A 220 15.70 35.41 -1.83
CA GLU A 220 16.73 34.36 -1.83
C GLU A 220 16.23 33.11 -1.10
N GLN A 221 15.59 33.29 0.06
CA GLN A 221 14.95 32.19 0.79
C GLN A 221 13.85 31.53 -0.04
N THR A 222 13.09 32.33 -0.80
CA THR A 222 12.03 31.82 -1.70
C THR A 222 12.63 30.98 -2.84
N VAL A 223 13.73 31.42 -3.45
CA VAL A 223 14.45 30.67 -4.49
C VAL A 223 14.96 29.32 -3.97
N GLU A 224 15.51 29.29 -2.76
CA GLU A 224 15.98 28.07 -2.12
C GLU A 224 14.81 27.12 -1.81
N GLY A 225 13.75 27.64 -1.19
CA GLY A 225 12.53 26.89 -0.90
C GLY A 225 11.92 26.23 -2.14
N LEU A 226 11.76 26.98 -3.23
CA LEU A 226 11.26 26.46 -4.51
C LEU A 226 12.17 25.37 -5.10
N GLY A 227 13.49 25.47 -4.89
CA GLY A 227 14.42 24.41 -5.28
C GLY A 227 14.19 23.10 -4.52
N LEU A 228 13.93 23.18 -3.21
CA LEU A 228 13.60 22.03 -2.37
C LEU A 228 12.23 21.44 -2.73
N VAL A 229 11.25 22.27 -3.08
CA VAL A 229 9.93 21.83 -3.55
C VAL A 229 10.06 21.02 -4.84
N VAL A 230 10.85 21.49 -5.81
CA VAL A 230 11.13 20.75 -7.05
C VAL A 230 11.81 19.41 -6.74
N ALA A 231 12.76 19.38 -5.80
CA ALA A 231 13.40 18.15 -5.37
C ALA A 231 12.41 17.19 -4.70
N ALA A 232 11.49 17.69 -3.87
CA ALA A 232 10.46 16.89 -3.21
C ALA A 232 9.52 16.22 -4.23
N TYR A 233 9.07 16.95 -5.25
CA TYR A 233 8.30 16.37 -6.37
C TYR A 233 9.07 15.28 -7.13
N ALA A 234 10.38 15.45 -7.34
CA ALA A 234 11.19 14.41 -7.97
C ALA A 234 11.24 13.13 -7.12
N PHE A 235 11.33 13.25 -5.79
CA PHE A 235 11.24 12.12 -4.86
C PHE A 235 9.84 11.48 -4.86
N GLU A 236 8.77 12.27 -4.99
CA GLU A 236 7.39 11.78 -5.10
C GLU A 236 7.19 10.94 -6.37
N ILE A 237 7.75 11.39 -7.51
CA ILE A 237 7.75 10.61 -8.76
C ILE A 237 8.45 9.26 -8.56
N VAL A 238 9.63 9.23 -7.92
CA VAL A 238 10.36 7.98 -7.65
C VAL A 238 9.52 7.07 -6.73
N SER A 239 8.90 7.64 -5.71
CA SER A 239 7.98 6.94 -4.81
C SER A 239 6.82 6.30 -5.58
N ALA A 240 6.16 7.06 -6.47
CA ALA A 240 5.04 6.59 -7.29
C ALA A 240 5.46 5.47 -8.26
N VAL A 241 6.63 5.57 -8.90
CA VAL A 241 7.17 4.52 -9.76
C VAL A 241 7.41 3.23 -8.94
N LEU A 242 8.04 3.33 -7.77
CA LEU A 242 8.27 2.19 -6.90
C LEU A 242 6.95 1.58 -6.38
N ALA A 243 5.94 2.42 -6.11
CA ALA A 243 4.60 1.99 -5.75
C ALA A 243 3.96 1.17 -6.87
N ILE A 244 4.07 1.61 -8.13
CA ILE A 244 3.60 0.86 -9.30
C ILE A 244 4.30 -0.50 -9.38
N VAL A 245 5.62 -0.55 -9.20
CA VAL A 245 6.39 -1.81 -9.20
C VAL A 245 5.89 -2.74 -8.10
N PHE A 246 5.70 -2.24 -6.88
CA PHE A 246 5.16 -3.00 -5.75
C PHE A 246 3.75 -3.54 -6.03
N VAL A 247 2.83 -2.68 -6.48
CA VAL A 247 1.44 -3.04 -6.79
C VAL A 247 1.39 -4.13 -7.85
N ARG A 248 2.16 -3.99 -8.94
CA ARG A 248 2.20 -4.96 -10.03
C ARG A 248 2.86 -6.27 -9.60
N ALA A 249 3.94 -6.22 -8.82
CA ALA A 249 4.60 -7.41 -8.32
C ALA A 249 3.67 -8.20 -7.38
N LEU A 250 3.07 -7.54 -6.39
CA LEU A 250 2.16 -8.18 -5.44
C LEU A 250 0.91 -8.74 -6.12
N THR A 251 0.36 -8.01 -7.09
CA THR A 251 -0.80 -8.47 -7.88
C THR A 251 -0.45 -9.73 -8.67
N ARG A 252 0.72 -9.80 -9.30
CA ARG A 252 1.17 -11.03 -10.01
C ARG A 252 1.33 -12.21 -9.07
N MET A 253 1.92 -12.01 -7.89
CA MET A 253 2.05 -13.06 -6.88
C MET A 253 0.68 -13.62 -6.48
N GLN A 254 -0.28 -12.72 -6.20
CA GLN A 254 -1.64 -13.07 -5.82
C GLN A 254 -2.38 -13.87 -6.92
N VAL A 255 -2.24 -13.48 -8.18
CA VAL A 255 -2.84 -14.18 -9.32
C VAL A 255 -2.24 -15.57 -9.49
N GLY A 256 -0.89 -15.68 -9.53
CA GLY A 256 -0.23 -16.99 -9.65
C GLY A 256 -0.54 -17.92 -8.47
N ARG A 257 -0.69 -17.38 -7.26
CA ARG A 257 -1.09 -18.15 -6.07
C ARG A 257 -2.52 -18.69 -6.19
N ALA A 258 -3.44 -17.91 -6.75
CA ALA A 258 -4.81 -18.33 -6.99
C ALA A 258 -4.90 -19.42 -8.07
N GLU A 259 -4.14 -19.28 -9.16
CA GLU A 259 -4.07 -20.27 -10.25
C GLU A 259 -3.52 -21.62 -9.76
N LEU A 260 -2.43 -21.62 -8.98
CA LEU A 260 -1.88 -22.82 -8.37
C LEU A 260 -2.87 -23.51 -7.41
N ARG A 261 -3.72 -22.75 -6.73
CA ARG A 261 -4.77 -23.31 -5.87
C ARG A 261 -5.86 -23.97 -6.71
N ALA A 262 -6.28 -23.31 -7.80
CA ALA A 262 -7.29 -23.82 -8.70
C ALA A 262 -6.87 -25.14 -9.37
N SER A 263 -5.61 -25.24 -9.81
CA SER A 263 -5.09 -26.48 -10.41
C SER A 263 -5.04 -27.64 -9.43
N ARG A 264 -4.64 -27.40 -8.16
CA ARG A 264 -4.65 -28.43 -7.09
C ARG A 264 -6.05 -28.93 -6.80
N THR A 265 -7.02 -28.04 -6.60
CA THR A 265 -8.41 -28.43 -6.35
C THR A 265 -9.00 -29.22 -7.53
N GLY A 266 -8.68 -28.84 -8.77
CA GLY A 266 -9.08 -29.60 -9.95
C GLY A 266 -8.45 -31.00 -10.01
N SER A 267 -7.16 -31.13 -9.66
CA SER A 267 -6.48 -32.44 -9.60
C SER A 267 -7.07 -33.35 -8.52
N GLU A 268 -7.39 -32.80 -7.34
CA GLU A 268 -8.00 -33.57 -6.24
C GLU A 268 -9.39 -34.11 -6.63
N GLN A 269 -10.20 -33.31 -7.33
CA GLN A 269 -11.51 -33.73 -7.84
C GLN A 269 -11.43 -34.85 -8.88
N LEU A 270 -10.40 -34.82 -9.75
CA LEU A 270 -10.18 -35.87 -10.75
C LEU A 270 -9.68 -37.20 -10.15
N THR A 271 -9.03 -37.14 -8.98
CA THR A 271 -8.52 -38.32 -8.26
C THR A 271 -9.48 -38.86 -7.21
N ALA A 272 -10.66 -38.24 -7.02
CA ALA A 272 -11.65 -38.71 -6.07
C ALA A 272 -12.35 -39.99 -6.61
N PRO A 273 -12.40 -41.08 -5.83
CA PRO A 273 -12.99 -42.37 -6.23
C PRO A 273 -14.51 -42.34 -6.35
#